data_AF-Z5X300-F1
#
_entry.id   AF-Z5X300-F1
#
_cell.length_a   1.000
_cell.length_b   1.000
_cell.length_c   1.000
_cell.angle_alpha   90.00
_cell.angle_beta   90.00
_cell.angle_gamma   90.00
#
_symmetry.space_group_name_H-M   'P 1'
#
loop_
_entity.id
_entity.type
_entity.pdbx_description
1 polymer ?
#
loop_
_entity_poly.entity_id
_entity_poly.type
_entity_poly.pdbx_seq_one_letter_code
_entity_poly.pdbx_strand_id
1 'polypeptide(L)'
;MSATNQRNTVSEGMAFGLCLLERYEFPFPKMRIDFAFEHAWRNWPDLYRSQFSQVSTDLRNGLGGSLVMTRATEKKQTFAFFWDRDYPSTIFARQQDWDSDDPDDVDFALKVIGGDVHQAGWVSLAKDFLMDLDR
;
A
#
# COMPACT_ATOMS: atom_id res chain seq x y z
N MET A 1 10.93 -9.33 -9.89
CA MET A 1 10.78 -7.85 -9.99
C MET A 1 12.01 -7.14 -9.44
N SER A 2 12.36 -5.96 -9.95
CA SER A 2 13.44 -5.14 -9.38
C SER A 2 13.10 -4.64 -7.96
N ALA A 3 14.12 -4.25 -7.19
CA ALA A 3 13.95 -3.69 -5.84
C ALA A 3 13.03 -2.45 -5.83
N THR A 4 13.19 -1.55 -6.80
CA THR A 4 12.34 -0.35 -6.93
C THR A 4 10.90 -0.74 -7.25
N ASN A 5 10.68 -1.69 -8.15
CA ASN A 5 9.33 -2.13 -8.51
C ASN A 5 8.63 -2.77 -7.33
N GLN A 6 9.29 -3.67 -6.57
CA GLN A 6 8.70 -4.26 -5.36
C GLN A 6 8.20 -3.21 -4.37
N ARG A 7 9.00 -2.17 -4.12
CA ARG A 7 8.64 -1.09 -3.18
C ARG A 7 7.48 -0.25 -3.69
N ASN A 8 7.46 0.10 -4.97
CA ASN A 8 6.36 0.86 -5.56
C ASN A 8 5.08 0.03 -5.57
N THR A 9 5.17 -1.24 -5.97
CA THR A 9 4.06 -2.19 -5.96
C THR A 9 3.41 -2.31 -4.59
N VAL A 10 4.19 -2.50 -3.51
CA VAL A 10 3.63 -2.58 -2.16
C VAL A 10 2.98 -1.26 -1.74
N SER A 11 3.58 -0.13 -2.11
CA SER A 11 3.03 1.19 -1.80
C SER A 11 1.71 1.47 -2.54
N GLU A 12 1.60 1.06 -3.80
CA GLU A 12 0.38 1.15 -4.60
C GLU A 12 -0.68 0.14 -4.15
N GLY A 13 -0.28 -1.10 -3.87
CA GLY A 13 -1.17 -2.15 -3.37
C GLY A 13 -1.74 -1.82 -2.00
N MET A 14 -0.95 -1.21 -1.12
CA MET A 14 -1.42 -0.68 0.15
C MET A 14 -2.43 0.46 -0.05
N ALA A 15 -2.15 1.40 -0.95
CA ALA A 15 -3.09 2.47 -1.30
C ALA A 15 -4.41 1.90 -1.83
N PHE A 16 -4.35 0.96 -2.77
CA PHE A 16 -5.52 0.26 -3.31
C PHE A 16 -6.35 -0.42 -2.22
N GLY A 17 -5.71 -1.20 -1.34
CA GLY A 17 -6.40 -1.87 -0.24
C GLY A 17 -7.08 -0.88 0.72
N LEU A 18 -6.51 0.30 0.93
CA LEU A 18 -7.09 1.36 1.74
C LEU A 18 -8.25 2.08 1.05
N CYS A 19 -8.15 2.36 -0.26
CA CYS A 19 -9.24 2.93 -1.06
C CYS A 19 -10.48 2.01 -1.03
N LEU A 20 -10.29 0.70 -1.16
CA LEU A 20 -11.37 -0.30 -1.04
C LEU A 20 -11.99 -0.37 0.37
N LEU A 21 -11.35 0.23 1.37
CA LEU A 21 -11.87 0.36 2.74
C LEU A 21 -12.31 1.80 3.03
N GLU A 22 -12.47 2.63 1.99
CA GLU A 22 -12.86 4.03 2.05
C GLU A 22 -11.93 4.92 2.90
N ARG A 23 -10.65 4.51 3.06
CA ARG A 23 -9.64 5.26 3.81
C ARG A 23 -8.65 5.93 2.87
N TYR A 24 -8.89 7.20 2.56
CA TYR A 24 -8.09 7.98 1.60
C TYR A 24 -7.06 8.91 2.24
N GLU A 25 -7.17 9.19 3.54
CA GLU A 25 -6.33 10.17 4.24
C GLU A 25 -5.83 9.64 5.59
N PHE A 26 -4.61 10.02 5.96
CA PHE A 26 -4.01 9.66 7.24
C PHE A 26 -3.34 10.86 7.92
N PRO A 27 -3.73 11.20 9.16
CA PRO A 27 -2.86 12.02 10.00
C PRO A 27 -1.58 11.22 10.25
N PHE A 28 -0.43 11.89 10.33
CA PHE A 28 0.89 11.24 10.30
C PHE A 28 1.56 11.10 11.68
N PRO A 29 1.01 10.38 12.69
CA PRO A 29 1.83 9.94 13.82
C PRO A 29 2.73 8.81 13.32
N LYS A 30 3.87 9.19 12.71
CA LYS A 30 4.83 8.30 12.03
C LYS A 30 5.05 6.98 12.77
N MET A 31 5.29 7.03 14.09
CA MET A 31 5.54 5.83 14.89
C MET A 31 4.37 4.84 14.92
N ARG A 32 3.11 5.30 15.00
CA ARG A 32 1.95 4.40 14.99
C ARG A 32 1.80 3.71 13.64
N ILE A 33 2.00 4.48 12.56
CA ILE A 33 1.96 3.93 11.18
C ILE A 33 3.09 2.91 10.99
N ASP A 34 4.31 3.21 11.45
CA ASP A 34 5.43 2.28 11.34
C ASP A 34 5.13 0.94 12.04
N PHE A 35 4.67 0.99 13.30
CA PHE A 35 4.36 -0.22 14.06
C PHE A 35 3.18 -1.01 13.49
N ALA A 36 2.09 -0.33 13.12
CA ALA A 36 0.90 -0.96 12.54
C ALA A 36 1.25 -1.66 11.22
N PHE A 37 2.01 -0.99 10.35
CA PHE A 37 2.41 -1.58 9.07
C PHE A 37 3.39 -2.75 9.26
N GLU A 38 4.37 -2.63 10.15
CA GLU A 38 5.31 -3.72 10.45
C GLU A 38 4.62 -4.95 11.06
N HIS A 39 3.57 -4.75 11.86
CA HIS A 39 2.77 -5.86 12.37
C HIS A 39 1.92 -6.50 11.27
N ALA A 40 1.16 -5.71 10.51
CA ALA A 40 0.37 -6.19 9.37
C ALA A 40 1.25 -6.95 8.35
N TRP A 41 2.43 -6.42 8.01
CA TRP A 41 3.37 -7.07 7.11
C TRP A 41 3.87 -8.42 7.62
N ARG A 42 4.10 -8.56 8.94
CA ARG A 42 4.54 -9.83 9.54
C ARG A 42 3.45 -10.89 9.53
N ASN A 43 2.19 -10.49 9.66
CA ASN A 43 1.05 -11.40 9.67
C ASN A 43 0.52 -11.70 8.27
N TRP A 44 0.85 -10.87 7.28
CA TRP A 44 0.40 -11.05 5.91
C TRP A 44 0.86 -12.40 5.33
N PRO A 45 -0.02 -13.15 4.63
CA PRO A 45 0.28 -14.50 4.17
C PRO A 45 1.58 -14.57 3.37
N ASP A 46 2.39 -15.59 3.65
CA ASP A 46 3.73 -15.73 3.07
C ASP A 46 3.70 -15.86 1.54
N LEU A 47 2.63 -16.40 0.98
CA LEU A 47 2.42 -16.51 -0.47
C LEU A 47 2.37 -15.14 -1.18
N TYR A 48 1.94 -14.08 -0.48
CA TYR A 48 1.99 -12.70 -0.99
C TYR A 48 3.31 -12.03 -0.60
N ARG A 49 3.68 -12.13 0.68
CA ARG A 49 4.85 -11.44 1.24
C ARG A 49 6.17 -11.87 0.60
N SER A 50 6.33 -13.16 0.28
CA SER A 50 7.55 -13.72 -0.32
C SER A 50 7.90 -13.12 -1.69
N GLN A 51 6.90 -12.59 -2.41
CA GLN A 51 7.09 -11.91 -3.70
C GLN A 51 7.85 -10.57 -3.55
N PHE A 52 7.87 -10.00 -2.34
CA PHE A 52 8.42 -8.69 -2.03
C PHE A 52 9.57 -8.77 -1.01
N SER A 53 10.54 -9.65 -1.27
CA SER A 53 11.69 -9.89 -0.39
C SER A 53 12.52 -8.62 -0.10
N GLN A 54 12.56 -7.66 -1.02
CA GLN A 54 13.23 -6.38 -0.79
C GLN A 54 12.52 -5.56 0.29
N VAL A 55 11.18 -5.54 0.32
CA VAL A 55 10.41 -4.80 1.33
C VAL A 55 10.62 -5.43 2.71
N SER A 56 10.62 -6.76 2.79
CA SER A 56 10.97 -7.47 4.02
C SER A 56 12.39 -7.19 4.50
N THR A 57 13.34 -6.98 3.57
CA THR A 57 14.72 -6.61 3.89
C THR A 57 14.81 -5.16 4.38
N ASP A 58 14.07 -4.25 3.74
CA ASP A 58 14.04 -2.84 4.11
C ASP A 58 13.49 -2.65 5.52
N LEU A 59 12.36 -3.28 5.84
CA LEU A 59 11.75 -3.24 7.18
C LEU A 59 12.72 -3.78 8.25
N ARG A 60 13.37 -4.91 7.96
CA ARG A 60 14.37 -5.51 8.87
C ARG A 60 15.58 -4.60 9.12
N ASN A 61 15.95 -3.80 8.12
CA ASN A 61 17.02 -2.81 8.22
C ASN A 61 16.55 -1.47 8.83
N GLY A 62 15.32 -1.41 9.34
CA GLY A 62 14.78 -0.24 10.03
C GLY A 62 14.14 0.81 9.12
N LEU A 63 13.83 0.47 7.87
CA LEU A 63 12.98 1.34 7.05
C LEU A 63 11.57 1.33 7.63
N GLY A 64 11.14 2.45 8.22
CA GLY A 64 9.82 2.53 8.86
C GLY A 64 8.66 2.28 7.89
N GLY A 65 7.62 1.61 8.38
CA GLY A 65 6.43 1.25 7.61
C GLY A 65 5.74 2.43 6.91
N SER A 66 5.72 3.61 7.52
CA SER A 66 5.22 4.85 6.90
C SER A 66 5.92 5.20 5.59
N LEU A 67 7.23 4.95 5.49
CA LEU A 67 8.00 5.19 4.28
C LEU A 67 7.86 4.06 3.25
N VAL A 68 7.57 2.83 3.70
CA VAL A 68 7.19 1.73 2.80
C VAL A 68 5.84 2.01 2.16
N MET A 69 4.85 2.36 2.99
CA MET A 69 3.48 2.65 2.58
C MET A 69 3.41 3.83 1.62
N THR A 70 4.11 4.94 1.89
CA THR A 70 3.99 6.18 1.12
C THR A 70 5.05 6.36 0.02
N ARG A 71 5.72 5.27 -0.38
CA ARG A 71 6.88 5.36 -1.27
C ARG A 71 6.50 5.75 -2.70
N ALA A 72 5.33 5.36 -3.18
CA ALA A 72 4.77 5.67 -4.49
C ALA A 72 4.26 7.12 -4.50
N THR A 73 5.11 8.08 -4.85
CA THR A 73 4.74 9.51 -4.96
C THR A 73 4.38 9.87 -6.41
N GLU A 74 3.69 10.98 -6.64
CA GLU A 74 3.31 11.47 -7.99
C GLU A 74 4.47 11.44 -9.00
N LYS A 75 5.67 11.91 -8.58
CA LYS A 75 6.89 11.96 -9.40
C LYS A 75 7.47 10.60 -9.78
N LYS A 76 7.00 9.51 -9.17
CA LYS A 76 7.41 8.15 -9.50
C LYS A 76 6.48 7.58 -10.55
N GLN A 77 7.02 6.74 -11.42
CA GLN A 77 6.28 5.98 -12.43
C GLN A 77 5.45 4.88 -11.75
N THR A 78 4.42 5.29 -11.01
CA THR A 78 3.36 4.44 -10.45
C THR A 78 2.21 4.42 -11.45
N PHE A 79 1.37 3.40 -11.44
CA PHE A 79 0.38 3.18 -12.50
C PHE A 79 -1.06 3.40 -12.03
N ALA A 80 -1.41 2.97 -10.81
CA ALA A 80 -2.77 3.10 -10.29
C ALA A 80 -2.88 4.27 -9.29
N PHE A 81 -2.07 4.23 -8.24
CA PHE A 81 -2.18 5.16 -7.11
C PHE A 81 -0.86 5.86 -6.82
N PHE A 82 -0.95 7.00 -6.15
CA PHE A 82 0.18 7.65 -5.53
C PHE A 82 -0.23 8.36 -4.25
N TRP A 83 0.77 8.59 -3.40
CA TRP A 83 0.66 9.30 -2.15
C TRP A 83 1.12 10.74 -2.34
N ASP A 84 0.27 11.67 -1.95
CA ASP A 84 0.71 12.97 -1.48
C ASP A 84 1.11 12.84 -0.02
N ARG A 85 2.30 13.34 0.32
CA ARG A 85 2.89 13.25 1.65
C ARG A 85 2.82 14.57 2.40
N ASP A 86 2.09 15.54 1.87
CA ASP A 86 1.63 16.69 2.65
C ASP A 86 0.80 16.21 3.85
N TYR A 87 0.45 17.12 4.76
CA TYR A 87 -0.31 16.79 5.97
C TYR A 87 -1.76 17.25 5.84
N PRO A 88 -2.75 16.33 5.95
CA PRO A 88 -2.61 14.87 6.09
C PRO A 88 -2.11 14.20 4.79
N SER A 89 -1.53 13.00 4.91
CA SER A 89 -1.11 12.28 3.70
C SER A 89 -2.33 11.68 3.01
N THR A 90 -2.42 11.88 1.70
CA THR A 90 -3.62 11.58 0.91
C THR A 90 -3.28 10.64 -0.24
N ILE A 91 -4.17 9.69 -0.50
CA ILE A 91 -4.09 8.79 -1.65
C ILE A 91 -4.80 9.42 -2.83
N PHE A 92 -4.13 9.45 -3.97
CA PHE A 92 -4.71 9.87 -5.24
C PHE A 92 -4.67 8.72 -6.24
N ALA A 93 -5.78 8.51 -6.95
CA ALA A 93 -5.80 7.70 -8.16
C ALA A 93 -5.20 8.51 -9.33
N ARG A 94 -4.55 7.81 -10.27
CA ARG A 94 -4.08 8.45 -11.51
C ARG A 94 -5.20 8.65 -12.53
N GLN A 95 -6.22 7.82 -12.49
CA GLN A 95 -7.46 8.00 -13.24
C GLN A 95 -8.38 8.95 -12.45
N GLN A 96 -9.00 9.91 -13.15
CA GLN A 96 -9.83 10.94 -12.52
C GLN A 96 -11.20 10.39 -12.06
N ASP A 97 -11.60 9.27 -12.63
CA ASP A 97 -12.90 8.63 -12.48
C ASP A 97 -12.88 7.41 -11.56
N TRP A 98 -11.78 7.18 -10.83
CA TRP A 98 -11.66 6.06 -9.89
C TRP A 98 -12.87 5.94 -8.97
N ASP A 99 -13.50 4.77 -9.01
CA ASP A 99 -14.58 4.34 -8.14
C ASP A 99 -14.26 2.96 -7.53
N SER A 100 -14.23 2.87 -6.21
CA SER A 100 -13.97 1.61 -5.50
C SER A 100 -15.09 0.58 -5.65
N ASP A 101 -16.29 1.01 -6.07
CA ASP A 101 -17.44 0.15 -6.30
C ASP A 101 -17.56 -0.30 -7.77
N ASP A 102 -16.78 0.28 -8.69
CA ASP A 102 -16.75 -0.11 -10.10
C ASP A 102 -15.76 -1.30 -10.31
N PRO A 103 -16.26 -2.49 -10.72
CA PRO A 103 -15.40 -3.63 -10.99
C PRO A 103 -14.34 -3.39 -12.08
N ASP A 104 -14.62 -2.54 -13.07
CA ASP A 104 -13.69 -2.26 -14.17
C ASP A 104 -12.47 -1.48 -13.67
N ASP A 105 -12.68 -0.54 -12.75
CA ASP A 105 -11.61 0.21 -12.08
C ASP A 105 -10.77 -0.71 -11.18
N VAL A 106 -11.43 -1.56 -10.39
CA VAL A 106 -10.77 -2.54 -9.53
C VAL A 106 -9.89 -3.50 -10.34
N ASP A 107 -10.42 -4.04 -11.44
CA ASP A 107 -9.69 -4.94 -12.34
C ASP A 107 -8.53 -4.22 -13.03
N PHE A 108 -8.72 -2.97 -13.46
CA PHE A 108 -7.65 -2.16 -14.02
C PHE A 108 -6.52 -1.93 -13.01
N ALA A 109 -6.84 -1.54 -11.78
CA ALA A 109 -5.87 -1.34 -10.71
C ALA A 109 -5.08 -2.61 -10.44
N LEU A 110 -5.74 -3.77 -10.30
CA LEU A 110 -5.08 -5.06 -10.09
C LEU A 110 -4.17 -5.47 -11.25
N LYS A 111 -4.54 -5.10 -12.49
CA LYS A 111 -3.73 -5.40 -13.68
C LYS A 111 -2.44 -4.59 -13.74
N VAL A 112 -2.45 -3.36 -13.24
CA VAL A 112 -1.30 -2.44 -13.33
C VAL A 112 -0.45 -2.43 -12.05
N ILE A 113 -1.04 -2.74 -10.89
CA ILE A 113 -0.30 -2.99 -9.66
C ILE A 113 0.44 -4.31 -9.84
N GLY A 114 1.77 -4.27 -9.75
CA GLY A 114 2.59 -5.46 -9.94
C GLY A 114 2.36 -6.58 -8.92
N GLY A 115 2.94 -7.74 -9.20
CA GLY A 115 2.87 -8.92 -8.32
C GLY A 115 1.59 -9.74 -8.52
N ASP A 116 1.63 -10.99 -8.06
CA ASP A 116 0.51 -11.93 -8.14
C ASP A 116 -0.29 -11.88 -6.84
N VAL A 117 -0.84 -10.70 -6.54
CA VAL A 117 -1.63 -10.44 -5.33
C VAL A 117 -3.04 -10.01 -5.75
N HIS A 118 -4.02 -10.87 -5.48
CA HIS A 118 -5.42 -10.57 -5.75
C HIS A 118 -5.99 -9.53 -4.77
N GLN A 119 -7.16 -8.98 -5.10
CA GLN A 119 -7.87 -7.98 -4.29
C GLN A 119 -7.89 -8.30 -2.79
N ALA A 120 -8.30 -9.53 -2.43
CA ALA A 120 -8.39 -9.96 -1.03
C ALA A 120 -7.03 -9.92 -0.30
N GLY A 121 -5.92 -10.10 -1.02
CA GLY A 121 -4.57 -10.00 -0.47
C GLY A 121 -4.27 -8.56 -0.04
N TRP A 122 -4.48 -7.58 -0.91
CA TRP A 122 -4.28 -6.16 -0.57
C TRP A 122 -5.24 -5.66 0.51
N VAL A 123 -6.50 -6.06 0.42
CA VAL A 123 -7.52 -5.72 1.43
C VAL A 123 -7.17 -6.30 2.79
N SER A 124 -6.67 -7.54 2.87
CA SER A 124 -6.27 -8.13 4.16
C SER A 124 -5.10 -7.38 4.81
N LEU A 125 -4.08 -7.00 4.02
CA LEU A 125 -2.97 -6.18 4.52
C LEU A 125 -3.46 -4.84 5.07
N ALA A 126 -4.34 -4.17 4.32
CA ALA A 126 -4.92 -2.88 4.70
C ALA A 126 -5.81 -2.99 5.95
N LYS A 127 -6.63 -4.04 6.06
CA LYS A 127 -7.48 -4.30 7.24
C LYS A 127 -6.63 -4.50 8.49
N ASP A 128 -5.63 -5.38 8.45
CA ASP A 128 -4.77 -5.64 9.60
C ASP A 128 -4.01 -4.38 10.05
N PHE A 129 -3.54 -3.57 9.09
CA PHE A 129 -2.94 -2.28 9.37
C PHE A 129 -3.90 -1.32 10.08
N LEU A 130 -5.13 -1.17 9.59
CA LEU A 130 -6.13 -0.28 10.19
C LEU A 130 -6.55 -0.73 11.59
N MET A 131 -6.65 -2.05 11.82
CA MET A 131 -6.98 -2.62 13.14
C MET A 131 -5.98 -2.20 14.22
N ASP A 132 -4.69 -2.13 13.90
CA ASP A 132 -3.67 -1.69 14.84
C ASP A 132 -3.56 -0.16 14.93
N LEU A 133 -3.76 0.54 13.81
CA LEU A 133 -3.65 1.99 13.77
C LEU A 133 -4.76 2.67 14.57
N ASP A 134 -5.99 2.17 14.46
CA ASP A 134 -7.19 2.74 15.08
C ASP A 134 -7.37 2.33 16.55
N ARG A 135 -6.52 1.43 17.06
CA ARG A 135 -6.51 0.98 18.46
C ARG A 135 -5.83 1.97 19.40
#